data_AF-A0A8S9B395-F1
#
_entry.id   AF-A0A8S9B395-F1
#
_cell.length_a   1.000
_cell.length_b   1.000
_cell.length_c   1.000
_cell.angle_alpha   90.00
_cell.angle_beta   90.00
_cell.angle_gamma   90.00
#
_symmetry.space_group_name_H-M   'P 1'
#
loop_
_entity.id
_entity.type
_entity.pdbx_description
1 polymer ?
#
loop_
_entity_poly.entity_id
_entity_poly.type
_entity_poly.pdbx_seq_one_letter_code
_entity_poly.pdbx_strand_id
1 'polypeptide(L)'
;MAHDIIPLDQQIDLINVAFENPRVVKAAKNAAMSQSKSLKEAFPQENELLQGSQPKIPFQEVSPFECCPDRETGRKAFRELQHVCPSRNWRFVAVNIPYKETIEHRERVIHLIYPHNTEMDLSIAFALYFAARGIGIISTNPHSEPEPYKTPARVLLSGLGADELFGGYTRHATAFNRTGFAGLVDELQLDLDRLGKRNLGRDDRVISHWAKEARFPYLDETLVKWAVECPKVSKLEPGKKILRLLADELGMHSVAMEKKRAIQFGARTAKMELGRTKGTTLLS
;
A
#
# COMPACT_ATOMS: atom_id res chain seq x y z
N MET A 1 14.17 9.77 11.52
CA MET A 1 12.78 9.32 11.24
C MET A 1 11.79 10.40 11.67
N ALA A 2 10.53 10.38 11.21
CA ALA A 2 9.51 11.34 11.70
C ALA A 2 9.32 11.29 13.23
N HIS A 3 9.56 10.11 13.81
CA HIS A 3 9.65 9.88 15.26
C HIS A 3 10.58 10.86 15.99
N ASP A 4 11.72 11.22 15.39
CA ASP A 4 12.76 12.04 16.04
C ASP A 4 12.47 13.54 15.96
N ILE A 5 11.53 13.94 15.11
CA ILE A 5 11.26 15.35 14.77
C ILE A 5 9.96 15.82 15.41
N ILE A 6 8.94 14.97 15.43
CA ILE A 6 7.63 15.33 15.97
C ILE A 6 7.71 15.28 17.52
N PRO A 7 7.09 16.21 18.27
CA PRO A 7 7.01 16.12 19.73
C PRO A 7 6.42 14.78 20.20
N LEU A 8 6.94 14.20 21.30
CA LEU A 8 6.57 12.84 21.76
C LEU A 8 5.11 12.74 22.25
N ASP A 9 4.55 13.84 22.73
CA ASP A 9 3.14 13.96 23.14
C ASP A 9 2.17 13.94 21.96
N GLN A 10 2.65 14.17 20.73
CA GLN A 10 1.85 14.07 19.51
C GLN A 10 1.87 12.66 18.93
N GLN A 11 0.70 12.15 18.59
CA GLN A 11 0.57 10.86 17.91
C GLN A 11 1.00 10.90 16.44
N ILE A 12 1.37 9.74 15.88
CA ILE A 12 1.55 9.55 14.43
C ILE A 12 0.55 8.49 13.95
N ASP A 13 -0.34 8.92 13.06
CA ASP A 13 -1.34 8.05 12.43
C ASP A 13 -0.72 7.38 11.18
N LEU A 14 -0.66 6.05 11.18
CA LEU A 14 -0.31 5.21 10.04
C LEU A 14 -1.59 4.80 9.31
N ILE A 15 -1.92 5.52 8.24
CA ILE A 15 -3.13 5.27 7.46
C ILE A 15 -2.88 4.15 6.46
N ASN A 16 -3.67 3.08 6.54
CA ASN A 16 -3.59 1.92 5.66
C ASN A 16 -4.94 1.61 5.00
N VAL A 17 -4.98 1.65 3.68
CA VAL A 17 -6.21 1.47 2.91
C VAL A 17 -6.29 0.07 2.28
N ALA A 18 -7.46 -0.54 2.36
CA ALA A 18 -7.77 -1.82 1.73
C ALA A 18 -9.14 -1.75 1.06
N PHE A 19 -9.25 -2.31 -0.15
CA PHE A 19 -10.47 -2.31 -0.94
C PHE A 19 -11.08 -3.71 -1.01
N GLU A 20 -12.40 -3.75 -0.97
CA GLU A 20 -13.14 -4.94 -1.35
C GLU A 20 -13.07 -5.10 -2.86
N ASN A 21 -12.32 -6.11 -3.32
CA ASN A 21 -12.20 -6.43 -4.73
C ASN A 21 -13.11 -7.63 -5.06
N PRO A 22 -14.20 -7.44 -5.84
CA PRO A 22 -15.17 -8.51 -6.11
C PRO A 22 -14.54 -9.75 -6.75
N ARG A 23 -13.49 -9.60 -7.56
CA ARG A 23 -12.80 -10.73 -8.20
C ARG A 23 -12.04 -11.56 -7.19
N VAL A 24 -11.36 -10.90 -6.25
CA VAL A 24 -10.63 -11.59 -5.18
C VAL A 24 -11.59 -12.28 -4.22
N VAL A 25 -12.68 -11.61 -3.84
CA VAL A 25 -13.73 -12.21 -2.99
C VAL A 25 -14.36 -13.42 -3.68
N LYS A 26 -14.71 -13.32 -4.97
CA LYS A 26 -15.26 -14.44 -5.74
C LYS A 26 -14.28 -15.60 -5.88
N ALA A 27 -13.00 -15.30 -6.15
CA ALA A 27 -11.96 -16.33 -6.23
C ALA A 27 -11.77 -17.07 -4.89
N ALA A 28 -11.77 -16.34 -3.77
CA ALA A 28 -11.68 -16.92 -2.44
C ALA A 28 -12.88 -17.83 -2.12
N LYS A 29 -14.11 -17.38 -2.43
CA LYS A 29 -15.33 -18.20 -2.27
C LYS A 29 -15.27 -19.48 -3.10
N ASN A 30 -14.82 -19.39 -4.36
CA ASN A 30 -14.68 -20.55 -5.24
C ASN A 30 -13.65 -21.56 -4.71
N ALA A 31 -12.51 -21.09 -4.20
CA ALA A 31 -11.49 -21.94 -3.61
C ALA A 31 -11.97 -22.64 -2.32
N ALA A 32 -12.72 -21.94 -1.47
CA ALA A 32 -13.32 -22.54 -0.28
C ALA A 32 -14.34 -23.63 -0.65
N MET A 33 -15.18 -23.37 -1.67
CA MET A 33 -16.13 -24.38 -2.17
C MET A 33 -15.42 -25.62 -2.73
N SER A 34 -14.33 -25.46 -3.49
CA SER A 34 -13.59 -26.60 -4.03
C SER A 34 -12.91 -27.43 -2.93
N GLN A 35 -12.34 -26.78 -1.91
CA GLN A 35 -11.74 -27.47 -0.74
C GLN A 35 -12.79 -28.25 0.05
N SER A 36 -13.99 -27.67 0.24
CA SER A 36 -15.09 -28.36 0.92
C SER A 36 -15.58 -29.59 0.14
N LYS A 37 -15.55 -29.52 -1.20
CA LYS A 37 -15.93 -30.63 -2.07
C LYS A 37 -14.90 -31.75 -2.05
N SER A 38 -13.60 -31.43 -2.11
CA SER A 38 -12.53 -32.42 -2.00
C SER A 38 -12.49 -33.11 -0.64
N LEU A 39 -12.80 -32.40 0.46
CA LEU A 39 -12.88 -33.02 1.79
C LEU A 39 -14.06 -33.99 1.90
N LYS A 40 -15.22 -33.66 1.30
CA LYS A 40 -16.37 -34.57 1.23
C LYS A 40 -16.12 -35.80 0.36
N GLU A 41 -15.34 -35.66 -0.71
CA GLU A 41 -14.95 -36.78 -1.58
C GLU A 41 -13.87 -37.67 -0.93
N ALA A 42 -12.97 -37.11 -0.12
CA ALA A 42 -11.92 -37.85 0.58
C ALA A 42 -12.40 -38.65 1.80
N PHE A 43 -13.48 -38.21 2.47
CA PHE A 43 -14.04 -38.87 3.65
C PHE A 43 -15.56 -39.05 3.56
N PRO A 44 -16.06 -40.04 2.79
CA PRO A 44 -17.50 -40.23 2.58
C PRO A 44 -18.23 -40.81 3.80
N GLN A 45 -17.57 -41.66 4.60
CA GLN A 45 -18.21 -42.52 5.61
C GLN A 45 -18.25 -41.95 7.04
N GLU A 46 -17.50 -40.88 7.36
CA GLU A 46 -17.53 -40.25 8.70
C GLU A 46 -18.70 -39.27 8.90
N ASN A 47 -19.41 -38.89 7.82
CA ASN A 47 -20.50 -37.92 7.89
C ASN A 47 -21.86 -38.50 8.30
N GLU A 48 -22.03 -39.82 8.34
CA GLU A 48 -23.32 -40.44 8.74
C GLU A 48 -23.46 -40.64 10.26
N LEU A 49 -22.37 -40.66 11.03
CA LEU A 49 -22.40 -40.81 12.50
C LEU A 49 -22.38 -39.47 13.27
N LEU A 50 -22.26 -38.33 12.56
CA LEU A 50 -22.19 -36.99 13.15
C LEU A 50 -23.44 -36.12 12.86
N GLN A 51 -24.62 -36.73 12.74
CA GLN A 51 -25.90 -35.97 12.72
C GLN A 51 -26.37 -35.49 14.11
N GLY A 52 -25.60 -35.77 15.17
CA GLY A 52 -25.85 -35.27 16.52
C GLY A 52 -24.91 -34.12 16.90
N SER A 53 -25.43 -32.90 16.92
CA SER A 53 -24.98 -31.81 17.82
C SER A 53 -23.47 -31.52 17.92
N GLN A 54 -22.77 -31.32 16.81
CA GLN A 54 -21.53 -30.54 16.88
C GLN A 54 -21.85 -29.04 16.81
N PRO A 55 -21.36 -28.20 17.74
CA PRO A 55 -21.42 -26.76 17.54
C PRO A 55 -20.63 -26.47 16.25
N LYS A 56 -21.30 -25.88 15.26
CA LYS A 56 -20.61 -25.25 14.13
C LYS A 56 -19.65 -24.23 14.73
N ILE A 57 -18.37 -24.58 14.87
CA ILE A 57 -17.32 -23.59 15.10
C ILE A 57 -17.54 -22.57 13.98
N PRO A 58 -17.88 -21.30 14.28
CA PRO A 58 -18.10 -20.34 13.23
C PRO A 58 -16.79 -20.29 12.47
N PHE A 59 -16.81 -20.64 11.18
CA PHE A 59 -15.75 -20.18 10.29
C PHE A 59 -15.73 -18.67 10.49
N GLN A 60 -14.76 -18.16 11.24
CA GLN A 60 -14.58 -16.73 11.44
C GLN A 60 -14.40 -16.20 10.03
N GLU A 61 -15.41 -15.51 9.51
CA GLU A 61 -15.40 -14.98 8.15
C GLU A 61 -14.22 -14.01 8.09
N VAL A 62 -13.10 -14.47 7.52
CA VAL A 62 -11.88 -13.69 7.51
C VAL A 62 -12.14 -12.47 6.66
N SER A 63 -12.08 -11.29 7.30
CA SER A 63 -12.40 -10.02 6.66
C SER A 63 -11.60 -9.88 5.35
N PRO A 64 -12.26 -9.59 4.20
CA PRO A 64 -11.59 -9.47 2.92
C PRO A 64 -10.54 -8.34 2.90
N PHE A 65 -10.67 -7.38 3.82
CA PHE A 65 -9.74 -6.28 4.05
C PHE A 65 -8.49 -6.72 4.82
N GLU A 66 -8.61 -7.68 5.75
CA GLU A 66 -7.48 -8.15 6.55
C GLU A 66 -6.54 -9.08 5.77
N CYS A 67 -7.07 -9.85 4.81
CA CYS A 67 -6.25 -10.61 3.86
C CYS A 67 -5.62 -9.74 2.76
N CYS A 68 -5.82 -8.42 2.80
CA CYS A 68 -5.24 -7.50 1.84
C CYS A 68 -3.71 -7.46 2.05
N PRO A 69 -2.88 -7.65 1.02
CA PRO A 69 -1.44 -7.72 1.20
C PRO A 69 -0.84 -6.50 1.89
N ASP A 70 -1.31 -5.28 1.55
CA ASP A 70 -0.83 -4.06 2.22
C ASP A 70 -1.33 -3.94 3.67
N ARG A 71 -2.47 -4.56 4.01
CA ARG A 71 -2.96 -4.61 5.39
C ARG A 71 -2.06 -5.52 6.24
N GLU A 72 -1.71 -6.69 5.71
CA GLU A 72 -0.81 -7.63 6.37
C GLU A 72 0.59 -7.02 6.61
N THR A 73 1.21 -6.46 5.56
CA THR A 73 2.52 -5.81 5.67
C THR A 73 2.46 -4.56 6.54
N GLY A 74 1.39 -3.76 6.42
CA GLY A 74 1.16 -2.58 7.25
C GLY A 74 1.09 -2.92 8.74
N ARG A 75 0.39 -4.00 9.13
CA ARG A 75 0.34 -4.44 10.53
C ARG A 75 1.68 -4.99 11.02
N LYS A 76 2.47 -5.64 10.17
CA LYS A 76 3.83 -6.07 10.53
C LYS A 76 4.73 -4.86 10.79
N ALA A 77 4.74 -3.89 9.87
CA ALA A 77 5.52 -2.66 10.00
C ALA A 77 5.09 -1.83 11.22
N PHE A 78 3.78 -1.77 11.52
CA PHE A 78 3.27 -1.12 12.72
C PHE A 78 3.85 -1.72 14.01
N ARG A 79 3.83 -3.05 14.15
CA ARG A 79 4.42 -3.73 15.33
C ARG A 79 5.93 -3.48 15.42
N GLU A 80 6.63 -3.51 14.30
CA GLU A 80 8.07 -3.24 14.25
C GLU A 80 8.38 -1.80 14.68
N LEU A 81 7.62 -0.81 14.20
CA LEU A 81 7.75 0.59 14.63
C LEU A 81 7.48 0.78 16.12
N GLN A 82 6.50 0.08 16.69
CA GLN A 82 6.24 0.11 18.13
C GLN A 82 7.40 -0.46 18.94
N HIS A 83 8.12 -1.46 18.40
CA HIS A 83 9.28 -2.03 19.05
C HIS A 83 10.52 -1.12 18.93
N VAL A 84 10.79 -0.60 17.74
CA VAL A 84 11.97 0.24 17.45
C VAL A 84 11.83 1.64 18.06
N CYS A 85 10.62 2.19 18.10
CA CYS A 85 10.33 3.54 18.59
C CYS A 85 9.26 3.49 19.71
N PRO A 86 9.57 2.91 20.89
CA PRO A 86 8.58 2.58 21.92
C PRO A 86 7.98 3.80 22.63
N SER A 87 8.70 4.93 22.65
CA SER A 87 8.23 6.17 23.28
C SER A 87 7.17 6.92 22.45
N ARG A 88 6.89 6.48 21.22
CA ARG A 88 5.92 7.13 20.33
C ARG A 88 4.55 6.49 20.42
N ASN A 89 3.55 7.36 20.49
CA ASN A 89 2.17 6.97 20.27
C ASN A 89 1.88 6.75 18.79
N TRP A 90 2.05 5.49 18.34
CA TRP A 90 1.68 5.06 17.00
C TRP A 90 0.22 4.61 16.95
N ARG A 91 -0.49 5.03 15.90
CA ARG A 91 -1.89 4.62 15.66
C ARG A 91 -2.01 4.02 14.28
N PHE A 92 -2.48 2.79 14.19
CA PHE A 92 -2.80 2.18 12.90
C PHE A 92 -4.25 2.47 12.53
N VAL A 93 -4.48 3.19 11.43
CA VAL A 93 -5.82 3.54 10.94
C VAL A 93 -6.15 2.67 9.73
N ALA A 94 -6.95 1.63 9.96
CA ALA A 94 -7.42 0.68 8.97
C ALA A 94 -8.61 1.25 8.18
N VAL A 95 -8.35 1.81 7.00
CA VAL A 95 -9.38 2.31 6.08
C VAL A 95 -9.87 1.15 5.20
N ASN A 96 -11.11 0.71 5.41
CA ASN A 96 -11.74 -0.37 4.66
C ASN A 96 -12.78 0.21 3.72
N ILE A 97 -12.61 0.02 2.41
CA ILE A 97 -13.50 0.58 1.38
C ILE A 97 -14.29 -0.53 0.70
N PRO A 98 -15.60 -0.66 0.97
CA PRO A 98 -16.48 -1.56 0.22
C PRO A 98 -16.51 -1.22 -1.27
N TYR A 99 -16.79 -2.22 -2.11
CA TYR A 99 -16.80 -2.03 -3.56
C TYR A 99 -17.85 -0.98 -3.98
N LYS A 100 -19.02 -1.01 -3.34
CA LYS A 100 -20.11 -0.05 -3.57
C LYS A 100 -19.65 1.40 -3.41
N GLU A 101 -18.92 1.69 -2.34
CA GLU A 101 -18.39 3.02 -2.05
C GLU A 101 -17.35 3.46 -3.09
N THR A 102 -16.53 2.52 -3.58
CA THR A 102 -15.58 2.80 -4.66
C THR A 102 -16.29 3.28 -5.93
N ILE A 103 -17.40 2.63 -6.29
CA ILE A 103 -18.21 2.98 -7.46
C ILE A 103 -18.91 4.33 -7.28
N GLU A 104 -19.47 4.60 -6.10
CA GLU A 104 -20.10 5.89 -5.77
C GLU A 104 -19.14 7.09 -5.93
N HIS A 105 -17.85 6.87 -5.68
CA HIS A 105 -16.82 7.89 -5.80
C HIS A 105 -16.10 7.92 -7.16
N ARG A 106 -16.34 6.94 -8.05
CA ARG A 106 -15.57 6.74 -9.29
C ARG A 106 -15.50 8.00 -10.15
N GLU A 107 -16.66 8.54 -10.54
CA GLU A 107 -16.74 9.71 -11.43
C GLU A 107 -15.96 10.91 -10.87
N ARG A 108 -16.05 11.14 -9.56
CA ARG A 108 -15.31 12.22 -8.91
C ARG A 108 -13.81 12.02 -9.00
N VAL A 109 -13.33 10.81 -8.72
CA VAL A 109 -11.88 10.52 -8.77
C VAL A 109 -11.37 10.68 -10.21
N ILE A 110 -12.14 10.27 -11.22
CA ILE A 110 -11.78 10.47 -12.63
C ILE A 110 -11.60 11.94 -12.96
N HIS A 111 -12.53 12.80 -12.51
CA HIS A 111 -12.39 14.24 -12.70
C HIS A 111 -11.14 14.81 -12.01
N LEU A 112 -10.80 14.32 -10.81
CA LEU A 112 -9.63 14.79 -10.05
C LEU A 112 -8.30 14.40 -10.71
N ILE A 113 -8.22 13.26 -11.41
CA ILE A 113 -6.95 12.79 -12.01
C ILE A 113 -6.66 13.37 -13.39
N TYR A 114 -7.66 13.92 -14.09
CA TYR A 114 -7.51 14.56 -15.41
C TYR A 114 -6.29 15.49 -15.44
N PRO A 115 -5.37 15.47 -16.43
CA PRO A 115 -5.51 14.85 -17.74
C PRO A 115 -5.16 13.37 -17.79
N HIS A 116 -4.80 12.76 -16.66
CA HIS A 116 -4.60 11.30 -16.61
C HIS A 116 -5.93 10.61 -16.83
N ASN A 117 -5.90 9.55 -17.62
CA ASN A 117 -7.09 8.89 -18.09
C ASN A 117 -6.88 7.38 -18.26
N THR A 118 -6.03 6.77 -17.44
CA THR A 118 -5.80 5.32 -17.48
C THR A 118 -6.35 4.60 -16.24
N GLU A 119 -6.69 3.32 -16.40
CA GLU A 119 -7.09 2.44 -15.30
C GLU A 119 -6.05 2.35 -14.16
N MET A 120 -4.77 2.41 -14.51
CA MET A 120 -3.66 2.44 -13.55
C MET A 120 -3.69 3.73 -12.73
N ASP A 121 -3.87 4.88 -13.39
CA ASP A 121 -3.96 6.17 -12.70
C ASP A 121 -5.15 6.22 -11.75
N LEU A 122 -6.31 5.73 -12.19
CA LEU A 122 -7.50 5.62 -11.35
C LEU A 122 -7.27 4.68 -10.15
N SER A 123 -6.63 3.54 -10.37
CA SER A 123 -6.36 2.55 -9.30
C SER A 123 -5.43 3.10 -8.22
N ILE A 124 -4.39 3.85 -8.60
CA ILE A 124 -3.48 4.53 -7.66
C ILE A 124 -4.21 5.66 -6.94
N ALA A 125 -4.95 6.47 -7.70
CA ALA A 125 -5.72 7.59 -7.19
C ALA A 125 -6.77 7.18 -6.15
N PHE A 126 -7.47 6.06 -6.34
CA PHE A 126 -8.40 5.56 -5.33
C PHE A 126 -7.72 5.32 -3.99
N ALA A 127 -6.57 4.65 -3.98
CA ALA A 127 -5.85 4.37 -2.75
C ALA A 127 -5.46 5.66 -2.02
N LEU A 128 -4.91 6.65 -2.74
CA LEU A 128 -4.53 7.93 -2.17
C LEU A 128 -5.73 8.76 -1.71
N TYR A 129 -6.79 8.81 -2.51
CA TYR A 129 -8.03 9.52 -2.22
C TYR A 129 -8.67 9.02 -0.92
N PHE A 130 -8.86 7.71 -0.77
CA PHE A 130 -9.49 7.15 0.42
C PHE A 130 -8.56 7.13 1.63
N ALA A 131 -7.24 6.98 1.44
CA ALA A 131 -6.28 7.19 2.52
C ALA A 131 -6.33 8.64 3.04
N ALA A 132 -6.32 9.64 2.15
CA ALA A 132 -6.36 11.06 2.52
C ALA A 132 -7.65 11.46 3.24
N ARG A 133 -8.77 10.79 2.94
CA ARG A 133 -10.02 10.94 3.70
C ARG A 133 -9.82 10.66 5.19
N GLY A 134 -8.96 9.69 5.52
CA GLY A 134 -8.50 9.42 6.88
C GLY A 134 -9.59 8.94 7.84
N ILE A 135 -10.63 8.28 7.31
CA ILE A 135 -11.71 7.65 8.08
C ILE A 135 -11.52 6.15 8.04
N GLY A 136 -11.40 5.50 9.20
CA GLY A 136 -11.19 4.06 9.29
C GLY A 136 -11.41 3.54 10.70
N ILE A 137 -10.81 2.39 10.99
CA ILE A 137 -10.84 1.76 12.31
C ILE A 137 -9.46 1.91 12.94
N ILE A 138 -9.37 2.45 14.14
CA ILE A 138 -8.09 2.64 14.84
C ILE A 138 -7.68 1.40 15.62
N SER A 139 -6.38 1.14 15.66
CA SER A 139 -5.74 0.19 16.58
C SER A 139 -4.47 0.83 17.11
N THR A 140 -4.39 0.96 18.44
CA THR A 140 -3.21 1.47 19.16
C THR A 140 -2.34 0.32 19.66
N ASN A 141 -2.94 -0.83 19.93
CA ASN A 141 -2.24 -2.05 20.29
C ASN A 141 -2.99 -3.27 19.72
N PRO A 142 -2.36 -4.47 19.67
CA PRO A 142 -2.99 -5.66 19.12
C PRO A 142 -4.25 -6.14 19.87
N HIS A 143 -4.51 -5.59 21.06
CA HIS A 143 -5.62 -5.99 21.93
C HIS A 143 -6.68 -4.90 22.09
N SER A 144 -6.51 -3.75 21.43
CA SER A 144 -7.44 -2.63 21.52
C SER A 144 -8.69 -3.00 20.74
N GLU A 145 -9.85 -2.73 21.34
CA GLU A 145 -11.09 -2.92 20.61
C GLU A 145 -11.12 -2.03 19.35
N PRO A 146 -11.67 -2.53 18.24
CA PRO A 146 -11.74 -1.75 17.01
C PRO A 146 -12.71 -0.56 17.19
N GLU A 147 -12.18 0.66 17.13
CA GLU A 147 -12.99 1.88 17.27
C GLU A 147 -13.05 2.66 15.94
N PRO A 148 -14.22 3.16 15.50
CA PRO A 148 -14.31 4.08 14.38
C PRO A 148 -13.52 5.36 14.65
N TYR A 149 -12.69 5.79 13.72
CA TYR A 149 -11.79 6.92 13.90
C TYR A 149 -11.66 7.76 12.64
N LYS A 150 -11.53 9.07 12.84
CA LYS A 150 -11.19 10.04 11.80
C LYS A 150 -9.96 10.83 12.22
N THR A 151 -8.89 10.76 11.42
CA THR A 151 -7.66 11.48 11.73
C THR A 151 -7.86 13.01 11.66
N PRO A 152 -7.41 13.77 12.68
CA PRO A 152 -7.39 15.22 12.63
C PRO A 152 -6.23 15.76 11.78
N ALA A 153 -5.23 14.93 11.44
CA ALA A 153 -4.00 15.36 10.79
C ALA A 153 -4.28 16.03 9.43
N ARG A 154 -3.79 17.25 9.22
CA ARG A 154 -3.94 17.97 7.93
C ARG A 154 -2.81 17.70 6.96
N VAL A 155 -1.67 17.22 7.46
CA VAL A 155 -0.47 16.92 6.68
C VAL A 155 -0.29 15.40 6.62
N LEU A 156 -0.04 14.88 5.43
CA LEU A 156 0.25 13.48 5.17
C LEU A 156 1.70 13.35 4.68
N LEU A 157 2.49 12.49 5.32
CA LEU A 157 3.84 12.18 4.84
C LEU A 157 3.76 11.00 3.87
N SER A 158 4.23 11.21 2.65
CA SER A 158 4.24 10.18 1.60
C SER A 158 5.67 9.71 1.30
N GLY A 159 5.84 8.40 1.11
CA GLY A 159 7.10 7.79 0.69
C GLY A 159 7.39 7.90 -0.81
N LEU A 160 6.55 8.60 -1.58
CA LEU A 160 6.77 8.85 -3.01
C LEU A 160 8.10 9.58 -3.24
N GLY A 161 8.81 9.21 -4.30
CA GLY A 161 10.15 9.70 -4.61
C GLY A 161 11.25 8.68 -4.27
N ALA A 162 11.00 7.79 -3.30
CA ALA A 162 11.99 6.78 -2.91
C ALA A 162 12.29 5.78 -4.04
N ASP A 163 11.28 5.43 -4.86
CA ASP A 163 11.47 4.48 -5.95
C ASP A 163 12.23 5.13 -7.12
N GLU A 164 11.94 6.40 -7.40
CA GLU A 164 12.54 7.22 -8.45
C GLU A 164 13.99 7.60 -8.13
N LEU A 165 14.31 7.86 -6.86
CA LEU A 165 15.67 8.21 -6.44
C LEU A 165 16.58 7.00 -6.24
N PHE A 166 16.05 5.88 -5.74
CA PHE A 166 16.85 4.76 -5.27
C PHE A 166 16.57 3.43 -5.98
N GLY A 167 16.09 3.46 -7.22
CA GLY A 167 16.05 2.23 -8.02
C GLY A 167 14.91 1.28 -7.68
N GLY A 168 13.76 1.77 -7.22
CA GLY A 168 12.68 0.90 -6.73
C GLY A 168 11.94 0.09 -7.79
N TYR A 169 11.79 0.59 -9.02
CA TYR A 169 11.01 -0.10 -10.05
C TYR A 169 11.77 -1.29 -10.67
N THR A 170 11.04 -2.36 -11.04
CA THR A 170 11.64 -3.55 -11.68
C THR A 170 12.44 -3.20 -12.94
N ARG A 171 12.00 -2.20 -13.71
CA ARG A 171 12.74 -1.73 -14.90
C ARG A 171 14.10 -1.13 -14.57
N HIS A 172 14.31 -0.59 -13.37
CA HIS A 172 15.62 -0.12 -12.91
C HIS A 172 16.60 -1.30 -12.82
N ALA A 173 16.13 -2.44 -12.27
CA ALA A 173 16.90 -3.68 -12.27
C ALA A 173 17.15 -4.22 -13.69
N THR A 174 16.15 -4.14 -14.58
CA THR A 174 16.32 -4.53 -15.98
C THR A 174 17.36 -3.68 -16.71
N ALA A 175 17.33 -2.36 -16.53
CA ALA A 175 18.29 -1.44 -17.14
C ALA A 175 19.70 -1.63 -16.59
N PHE A 176 19.83 -1.85 -15.27
CA PHE A 176 21.09 -2.20 -14.64
C PHE A 176 21.67 -3.50 -15.21
N ASN A 177 20.85 -4.56 -15.31
CA ASN A 177 21.31 -5.86 -15.86
C ASN A 177 21.72 -5.78 -17.33
N ARG A 178 21.16 -4.84 -18.10
CA ARG A 178 21.44 -4.68 -19.54
C ARG A 178 22.68 -3.83 -19.82
N THR A 179 22.86 -2.75 -19.07
CA THR A 179 23.80 -1.66 -19.41
C THR A 179 24.61 -1.16 -18.19
N GLY A 180 24.56 -1.88 -17.08
CA GLY A 180 25.23 -1.52 -15.84
C GLY A 180 24.69 -0.23 -15.22
N PHE A 181 25.53 0.42 -14.42
CA PHE A 181 25.18 1.66 -13.71
C PHE A 181 24.78 2.81 -14.64
N ALA A 182 25.36 2.90 -15.84
CA ALA A 182 25.02 3.94 -16.80
C ALA A 182 23.53 3.89 -17.18
N GLY A 183 23.03 2.72 -17.58
CA GLY A 183 21.61 2.60 -17.92
C GLY A 183 20.67 2.69 -16.72
N LEU A 184 21.13 2.38 -15.51
CA LEU A 184 20.36 2.65 -14.30
C LEU A 184 20.20 4.16 -14.07
N VAL A 185 21.30 4.92 -14.17
CA VAL A 185 21.28 6.38 -14.03
C VAL A 185 20.35 7.01 -15.06
N ASP A 186 20.42 6.59 -16.32
CA ASP A 186 19.53 7.10 -17.38
C ASP A 186 18.04 6.87 -17.06
N GLU A 187 17.68 5.67 -16.60
CA GLU A 187 16.28 5.36 -16.23
C GLU A 187 15.79 6.13 -14.99
N LEU A 188 16.66 6.34 -13.99
CA LEU A 188 16.32 7.15 -12.82
C LEU A 188 16.12 8.62 -13.20
N GLN A 189 16.99 9.16 -14.06
CA GLN A 189 16.86 10.53 -14.55
C GLN A 189 15.54 10.72 -15.31
N LEU A 190 15.19 9.78 -16.20
CA LEU A 190 13.92 9.80 -16.92
C LEU A 190 12.69 9.82 -16.00
N ASP A 191 12.79 9.19 -14.82
CA ASP A 191 11.73 9.21 -13.82
C ASP A 191 11.62 10.52 -13.09
N LEU A 192 12.76 11.07 -12.66
CA LEU A 192 12.80 12.38 -12.02
C LEU A 192 12.24 13.46 -12.95
N ASP A 193 12.61 13.45 -14.23
CA ASP A 193 12.12 14.40 -15.24
C ASP A 193 10.60 14.32 -15.43
N ARG A 194 10.00 13.15 -15.21
CA ARG A 194 8.57 12.91 -15.44
C ARG A 194 7.74 12.91 -14.16
N LEU A 195 8.37 12.90 -12.98
CA LEU A 195 7.74 12.72 -11.68
C LEU A 195 6.60 13.72 -11.43
N GLY A 196 6.84 14.99 -11.76
CA GLY A 196 5.84 16.06 -11.63
C GLY A 196 4.58 15.76 -12.43
N LYS A 197 4.76 15.36 -13.69
CA LYS A 197 3.64 15.07 -14.61
C LYS A 197 2.97 13.73 -14.30
N ARG A 198 3.73 12.67 -14.03
CA ARG A 198 3.21 11.29 -13.89
C ARG A 198 2.57 11.00 -12.53
N ASN A 199 3.06 11.65 -11.47
CA ASN A 199 2.69 11.32 -10.11
C ASN A 199 2.17 12.55 -9.36
N LEU A 200 3.03 13.55 -9.14
CA LEU A 200 2.73 14.65 -8.21
C LEU A 200 1.44 15.38 -8.56
N GLY A 201 1.20 15.69 -9.84
CA GLY A 201 -0.03 16.39 -10.24
C GLY A 201 -1.31 15.55 -10.02
N ARG A 202 -1.29 14.25 -10.30
CA ARG A 202 -2.42 13.35 -10.03
C ARG A 202 -2.66 13.23 -8.52
N ASP A 203 -1.59 12.96 -7.78
CA ASP A 203 -1.62 12.62 -6.37
C ASP A 203 -2.03 13.83 -5.51
N ASP A 204 -1.54 15.02 -5.85
CA ASP A 204 -1.92 16.28 -5.18
C ASP A 204 -3.43 16.54 -5.26
N ARG A 205 -4.02 16.48 -6.47
CA ARG A 205 -5.45 16.78 -6.65
C ARG A 205 -6.37 15.84 -5.89
N VAL A 206 -6.02 14.55 -5.82
CA VAL A 206 -6.84 13.56 -5.11
C VAL A 206 -6.71 13.67 -3.59
N ILE A 207 -5.53 14.06 -3.09
CA ILE A 207 -5.29 14.27 -1.66
C ILE A 207 -5.93 15.59 -1.20
N SER A 208 -5.70 16.66 -1.95
CA SER A 208 -6.20 18.01 -1.69
C SER A 208 -7.73 18.10 -1.70
N HIS A 209 -8.42 17.19 -2.39
CA HIS A 209 -9.89 17.06 -2.31
C HIS A 209 -10.41 16.94 -0.88
N TRP A 210 -9.64 16.32 0.02
CA TRP A 210 -10.01 16.14 1.42
C TRP A 210 -9.44 17.22 2.36
N ALA A 211 -8.98 18.35 1.80
CA ALA A 211 -8.31 19.42 2.53
C ALA A 211 -7.15 18.89 3.37
N LYS A 212 -6.30 18.08 2.73
CA LYS A 212 -5.05 17.53 3.26
C LYS A 212 -3.90 17.94 2.34
N GLU A 213 -2.75 18.21 2.94
CA GLU A 213 -1.50 18.52 2.24
C GLU A 213 -0.60 17.29 2.28
N ALA A 214 -0.10 16.85 1.12
CA ALA A 214 0.94 15.82 1.07
C ALA A 214 2.33 16.45 1.13
N ARG A 215 3.21 15.93 1.98
CA ARG A 215 4.64 16.24 1.99
C ARG A 215 5.44 15.01 1.62
N PHE A 216 6.52 15.22 0.89
CA PHE A 216 7.33 14.17 0.28
C PHE A 216 8.76 14.25 0.80
N PRO A 217 9.08 13.65 1.97
CA PRO A 217 10.42 13.75 2.56
C PRO A 217 11.54 13.27 1.62
N TYR A 218 11.25 12.33 0.73
CA TYR A 218 12.21 11.85 -0.26
C TYR A 218 12.51 12.87 -1.36
N LEU A 219 11.62 13.84 -1.60
CA LEU A 219 11.78 14.89 -2.60
C LEU A 219 12.28 16.21 -1.99
N ASP A 220 12.78 16.17 -0.76
CA ASP A 220 13.53 17.29 -0.21
C ASP A 220 14.72 17.63 -1.11
N GLU A 221 14.91 18.90 -1.45
CA GLU A 221 15.92 19.34 -2.42
C GLU A 221 17.34 18.95 -1.99
N THR A 222 17.64 18.99 -0.69
CA THR A 222 18.96 18.62 -0.16
C THR A 222 19.18 17.12 -0.33
N LEU A 223 18.17 16.30 -0.02
CA LEU A 223 18.25 14.86 -0.19
C LEU A 223 18.33 14.46 -1.68
N VAL A 224 17.54 15.09 -2.55
CA VAL A 224 17.58 14.84 -4.00
C VAL A 224 18.95 15.19 -4.55
N LYS A 225 19.47 16.38 -4.22
CA LYS A 225 20.82 16.80 -4.63
C LYS A 225 21.87 15.79 -4.17
N TRP A 226 21.82 15.40 -2.90
CA TRP A 226 22.72 14.39 -2.37
C TRP A 226 22.59 13.05 -3.11
N ALA A 227 21.38 12.56 -3.38
CA ALA A 227 21.17 11.29 -4.05
C ALA A 227 21.71 11.28 -5.48
N VAL A 228 21.54 12.38 -6.22
CA VAL A 228 22.02 12.54 -7.61
C VAL A 228 23.54 12.71 -7.67
N GLU A 229 24.12 13.50 -6.76
CA GLU A 229 25.56 13.78 -6.76
C GLU A 229 26.40 12.70 -6.08
N CYS A 230 25.81 11.85 -5.22
CA CYS A 230 26.57 10.92 -4.38
C CYS A 230 27.19 9.76 -5.20
N PRO A 231 28.54 9.65 -5.25
CA PRO A 231 29.23 8.60 -6.00
C PRO A 231 29.00 7.18 -5.45
N LYS A 232 28.54 7.06 -4.20
CA LYS A 232 28.19 5.76 -3.60
C LYS A 232 26.79 5.32 -4.02
N VAL A 233 25.84 6.24 -4.08
CA VAL A 233 24.46 5.97 -4.53
C VAL A 233 24.45 5.58 -6.00
N SER A 234 25.24 6.24 -6.84
CA SER A 234 25.41 5.88 -8.26
C SER A 234 26.08 4.51 -8.50
N LYS A 235 26.64 3.89 -7.46
CA LYS A 235 27.25 2.55 -7.48
C LYS A 235 26.47 1.51 -6.70
N LEU A 236 25.26 1.84 -6.25
CA LEU A 236 24.40 0.91 -5.53
C LEU A 236 23.45 0.19 -6.48
N GLU A 237 23.33 -1.12 -6.29
CA GLU A 237 22.37 -1.93 -7.03
C GLU A 237 20.93 -1.45 -6.81
N PRO A 238 20.04 -1.63 -7.82
CA PRO A 238 18.65 -1.23 -7.71
C PRO A 238 17.89 -2.03 -6.64
N GLY A 239 16.65 -1.63 -6.37
CA GLY A 239 15.79 -2.23 -5.34
C GLY A 239 15.83 -1.49 -4.00
N LYS A 240 16.24 -0.22 -3.99
CA LYS A 240 16.35 0.63 -2.80
C LYS A 240 17.36 0.11 -1.78
N LYS A 241 18.47 -0.45 -2.25
CA LYS A 241 19.46 -1.13 -1.40
C LYS A 241 19.94 -0.25 -0.25
N ILE A 242 20.22 1.03 -0.51
CA ILE A 242 20.64 1.98 0.52
C ILE A 242 19.58 2.18 1.61
N LEU A 243 18.30 2.29 1.22
CA LEU A 243 17.20 2.43 2.17
C LEU A 243 16.97 1.16 2.98
N ARG A 244 17.24 -0.01 2.39
CA ARG A 244 17.17 -1.30 3.10
C ARG A 244 18.28 -1.44 4.13
N LEU A 245 19.51 -1.05 3.78
CA LEU A 245 20.64 -1.03 4.71
C LEU A 245 20.39 -0.03 5.85
N LEU A 246 19.86 1.15 5.54
CA LEU A 246 19.47 2.13 6.56
C LEU A 246 18.35 1.60 7.48
N ALA A 247 17.33 0.95 6.91
CA ALA A 247 16.27 0.35 7.72
C ALA A 247 16.81 -0.76 8.65
N ASP A 248 17.76 -1.56 8.17
CA ASP A 248 18.43 -2.59 8.96
C ASP A 248 19.25 -1.99 10.12
N GLU A 249 20.02 -0.94 9.85
CA GLU A 249 20.79 -0.19 10.86
C GLU A 249 19.88 0.46 11.92
N LEU A 250 18.68 0.89 11.53
CA LEU A 250 17.66 1.41 12.44
C LEU A 250 16.88 0.32 13.19
N GLY A 251 17.21 -0.96 13.03
CA GLY A 251 16.55 -2.08 13.71
C GLY A 251 15.21 -2.53 13.08
N MET A 252 14.86 -2.01 11.90
CA MET A 252 13.65 -2.39 11.15
C MET A 252 13.94 -3.52 10.16
N HIS A 253 14.38 -4.68 10.66
CA HIS A 253 14.84 -5.81 9.85
C HIS A 253 13.74 -6.41 8.94
N SER A 254 12.50 -6.49 9.43
CA SER A 254 11.38 -7.01 8.64
C SER A 254 11.08 -6.08 7.47
N VAL A 255 11.01 -4.77 7.71
CA VAL A 255 10.80 -3.77 6.64
C VAL A 255 11.97 -3.75 5.66
N ALA A 256 13.21 -3.89 6.14
CA ALA A 256 14.41 -3.92 5.29
C ALA A 256 14.38 -5.06 4.26
N MET A 257 13.72 -6.18 4.57
CA MET A 257 13.60 -7.36 3.70
C MET A 257 12.29 -7.40 2.88
N GLU A 258 11.33 -6.52 3.18
CA GLU A 258 10.01 -6.55 2.55
C GLU A 258 10.09 -6.30 1.04
N LYS A 259 9.38 -7.11 0.26
CA LYS A 259 9.41 -6.99 -1.21
C LYS A 259 8.53 -5.83 -1.64
N LYS A 260 9.01 -5.05 -2.61
CA LYS A 260 8.22 -3.95 -3.17
C LYS A 260 6.92 -4.47 -3.77
N ARG A 261 5.82 -3.82 -3.42
CA ARG A 261 4.52 -3.97 -4.06
C ARG A 261 4.00 -2.59 -4.42
N ALA A 262 3.44 -2.44 -5.62
CA ALA A 262 2.79 -1.18 -5.99
C ALA A 262 1.44 -1.09 -5.27
N ILE A 263 1.09 0.11 -4.80
CA ILE A 263 -0.11 0.37 -3.98
C ILE A 263 -1.40 -0.19 -4.60
N GLN A 264 -1.53 -0.13 -5.93
CA GLN A 264 -2.72 -0.63 -6.62
C GLN A 264 -2.91 -2.16 -6.51
N PHE A 265 -1.82 -2.92 -6.39
CA PHE A 265 -1.86 -4.36 -6.18
C PHE A 265 -1.94 -4.70 -4.69
N GLY A 266 -1.29 -3.88 -3.88
CA GLY A 266 -1.22 -4.01 -2.43
C GLY A 266 -2.56 -3.78 -1.75
N ALA A 267 -3.22 -2.66 -2.05
CA ALA A 267 -4.54 -2.29 -1.54
C ALA A 267 -5.72 -2.98 -2.26
N ARG A 268 -5.44 -3.79 -3.30
CA ARG A 268 -6.41 -4.49 -4.16
C ARG A 268 -7.33 -3.58 -5.01
N THR A 269 -6.91 -2.36 -5.34
CA THR A 269 -7.65 -1.47 -6.25
C THR A 269 -7.49 -1.84 -7.73
N ALA A 270 -6.46 -2.60 -8.10
CA ALA A 270 -6.27 -3.01 -9.48
C ALA A 270 -7.33 -4.03 -9.93
N LYS A 271 -7.82 -3.88 -11.17
CA LYS A 271 -8.67 -4.86 -11.87
C LYS A 271 -9.94 -5.23 -11.09
N MET A 272 -10.64 -4.26 -10.49
CA MET A 272 -11.88 -4.53 -9.74
C MET A 272 -13.04 -4.99 -10.65
N GLU A 273 -13.10 -4.52 -11.89
CA GLU A 273 -14.17 -4.87 -12.83
C GLU A 273 -13.98 -6.25 -13.48
N LEU A 274 -15.09 -6.90 -13.83
CA LEU A 274 -15.13 -8.19 -14.52
C LEU A 274 -14.83 -8.04 -16.01
N GLY A 275 -13.61 -7.63 -16.35
CA GLY A 275 -13.15 -7.45 -17.73
C GLY A 275 -11.65 -7.73 -17.90
N ARG A 276 -11.18 -7.76 -19.16
CA ARG A 276 -9.74 -7.79 -19.51
C ARG A 276 -9.19 -6.37 -19.69
N THR A 277 -9.40 -5.50 -18.70
CA THR A 277 -8.81 -4.16 -18.66
C THR A 277 -7.33 -4.27 -18.29
N LYS A 278 -6.46 -3.67 -19.12
CA LYS A 278 -5.04 -3.48 -18.80
C LYS A 278 -4.90 -2.17 -18.05
N GLY A 279 -3.83 -1.99 -17.27
CA GLY A 279 -3.58 -0.73 -16.57
C GLY A 279 -3.45 0.47 -17.52
N THR A 280 -3.02 0.24 -18.76
CA THR A 280 -2.91 1.27 -19.81
C THR A 280 -4.22 1.48 -20.58
N THR A 281 -5.30 0.77 -20.25
CA THR A 281 -6.60 1.00 -20.87
C THR A 281 -7.10 2.39 -20.47
N LEU A 282 -7.61 3.13 -21.45
CA LEU A 282 -8.20 4.44 -21.22
C LEU A 282 -9.52 4.29 -20.45
N LEU A 283 -9.77 5.23 -19.56
CA LEU A 283 -11.02 5.32 -18.82
C LEU A 283 -12.14 5.68 -19.79
N SER A 284 -13.20 4.88 -19.74
CA SER A 284 -14.50 5.19 -20.35
C SER A 284 -15.37 6.00 -19.40
#